data_AF-A0A6C0AV90-F1
#
_entry.id   AF-A0A6C0AV90-F1
#
_cell.length_a   1.000
_cell.length_b   1.000
_cell.length_c   1.000
_cell.angle_alpha   90.00
_cell.angle_beta   90.00
_cell.angle_gamma   90.00
#
_symmetry.space_group_name_H-M   'P 1'
#
loop_
_entity.id
_entity.type
_entity.pdbx_description
1 polymer ?
#
loop_
_entity_poly.entity_id
_entity_poly.type
_entity_poly.pdbx_seq_one_letter_code
_entity_poly.pdbx_strand_id
1 'polypeptide(L)'
;MVLSTYSELQKIESNEYKKDINEKKEMKETKLPKNKNFDNYNPSNPFLDKSVRSIIDEFVLTWHRIIMELLEFERYEKLKDEDLEFWEKLYIFLRIMSDIFWKSDRIFYIGMGFCILSFFVFFILATQ
;
A
#
# COMPACT_ATOMS: atom_id res chain seq x y z
N MET A 1 -41.43 -35.53 -12.73
CA MET A 1 -40.25 -36.20 -12.14
C MET A 1 -39.02 -35.30 -12.32
N VAL A 2 -39.05 -34.10 -11.72
CA VAL A 2 -37.95 -33.09 -11.79
C VAL A 2 -37.88 -32.33 -10.45
N LEU A 3 -39.03 -32.12 -9.80
CA LEU A 3 -39.11 -31.52 -8.46
C LEU A 3 -38.50 -32.36 -7.32
N SER A 4 -38.42 -33.70 -7.45
CA SER A 4 -37.79 -34.54 -6.43
C SER A 4 -36.27 -34.42 -6.44
N THR A 5 -35.67 -34.22 -7.61
CA THR A 5 -34.22 -34.12 -7.76
C THR A 5 -33.69 -32.81 -7.18
N TYR A 6 -34.43 -31.71 -7.34
CA TYR A 6 -34.06 -30.40 -6.76
C TYR A 6 -34.16 -30.38 -5.22
N SER A 7 -35.16 -31.06 -4.64
CA SER A 7 -35.31 -31.12 -3.18
C SER A 7 -34.28 -32.04 -2.51
N GLU A 8 -33.83 -33.09 -3.21
CA GLU A 8 -32.72 -33.93 -2.74
C GLU A 8 -31.37 -33.21 -2.83
N LEU A 9 -31.11 -32.45 -3.90
CA LEU A 9 -29.88 -31.66 -4.04
C LEU A 9 -29.75 -30.58 -2.95
N GLN A 10 -30.82 -29.85 -2.62
CA GLN A 10 -30.81 -28.89 -1.50
C GLN A 10 -30.61 -29.56 -0.12
N LYS A 11 -31.10 -30.79 0.04
CA LYS A 11 -30.87 -31.58 1.27
C LYS A 11 -29.42 -32.00 1.42
N ILE A 12 -28.77 -32.36 0.31
CA ILE A 12 -27.34 -32.75 0.30
C ILE A 12 -26.48 -31.52 0.60
N GLU A 13 -26.73 -30.40 -0.09
CA GLU A 13 -25.96 -29.15 0.06
C GLU A 13 -26.10 -28.55 1.48
N SER A 14 -27.29 -28.61 2.08
CA SER A 14 -27.50 -28.13 3.47
C SER A 14 -26.88 -29.03 4.53
N ASN A 15 -26.76 -30.34 4.28
CA ASN A 15 -26.12 -31.28 5.20
C ASN A 15 -24.59 -31.21 5.12
N GLU A 16 -24.02 -30.95 3.95
CA GLU A 16 -22.57 -30.73 3.76
C GLU A 16 -22.14 -29.43 4.45
N TYR A 17 -22.90 -28.33 4.26
CA TYR A 17 -22.68 -27.06 4.97
C TYR A 17 -22.78 -27.18 6.50
N LYS A 18 -23.73 -27.97 7.02
CA LYS A 18 -23.86 -28.19 8.47
C LYS A 18 -22.72 -29.04 9.04
N LYS A 19 -22.11 -29.91 8.22
CA LYS A 19 -20.96 -30.71 8.64
C LYS A 19 -19.70 -29.85 8.76
N ASP A 20 -19.45 -28.95 7.81
CA ASP A 20 -18.34 -27.98 7.84
C ASP A 20 -18.45 -26.98 9.01
N ILE A 21 -19.66 -26.60 9.41
CA ILE A 21 -19.89 -25.71 10.55
C ILE A 21 -19.69 -26.44 11.89
N ASN A 22 -19.99 -27.73 11.97
CA ASN A 22 -19.76 -28.53 13.18
C ASN A 22 -18.30 -28.96 13.34
N GLU A 23 -17.57 -29.24 12.25
CA GLU A 23 -16.12 -29.48 12.31
C GLU A 23 -15.33 -28.22 12.76
N LYS A 24 -15.85 -27.02 12.47
CA LYS A 24 -15.27 -25.75 12.95
C LYS A 24 -15.47 -25.47 14.45
N LYS A 25 -16.28 -26.26 15.17
CA LYS A 25 -16.49 -26.10 16.63
C LYS A 25 -15.52 -26.91 17.49
N GLU A 26 -14.72 -27.80 16.90
CA GLU A 26 -13.63 -28.50 17.60
C GLU A 26 -12.26 -27.98 17.16
N MET A 27 -12.07 -26.65 17.16
CA MET A 27 -10.71 -26.12 17.33
C MET A 27 -10.27 -26.45 18.75
N LYS A 28 -9.57 -27.59 18.91
CA LYS A 28 -8.70 -27.78 20.08
C LYS A 28 -7.81 -26.56 20.17
N GLU A 29 -7.86 -25.84 21.29
CA GLU A 29 -6.98 -24.73 21.57
C GLU A 29 -5.54 -25.17 21.34
N THR A 30 -4.97 -24.81 20.19
CA THR A 30 -3.57 -24.94 19.93
C THR A 30 -2.90 -23.86 20.75
N LYS A 31 -2.43 -24.23 21.95
CA LYS A 31 -1.49 -23.39 22.70
C LYS A 31 -0.34 -23.10 21.75
N LEU A 32 -0.20 -21.83 21.34
CA LEU A 32 1.00 -21.38 20.63
C LEU A 32 2.21 -21.88 21.44
N PRO A 33 3.24 -22.46 20.78
CA PRO A 33 4.49 -22.71 21.48
C PRO A 33 4.94 -21.37 22.07
N LYS A 34 5.13 -21.33 23.40
CA LYS A 34 5.69 -20.17 24.09
C LYS A 34 7.13 -19.98 23.62
N ASN A 35 7.30 -19.40 22.44
CA ASN A 35 8.56 -18.91 21.97
C ASN A 35 8.85 -17.64 22.78
N LYS A 36 9.68 -17.79 23.82
CA LYS A 36 10.10 -16.73 24.76
C LYS A 36 10.88 -15.57 24.12
N ASN A 37 10.97 -15.53 22.79
CA ASN A 37 11.77 -14.54 22.06
C ASN A 37 10.96 -13.57 21.19
N PHE A 38 9.62 -13.61 21.20
CA PHE A 38 8.81 -12.63 20.47
C PHE A 38 8.62 -11.29 21.21
N ASP A 39 8.92 -11.23 22.51
CA ASP A 39 8.80 -9.99 23.30
C ASP A 39 9.90 -8.95 22.96
N ASN A 40 10.89 -9.32 22.12
CA ASN A 40 11.99 -8.45 21.70
C ASN A 40 11.90 -7.99 20.24
N TYR A 41 10.81 -8.30 19.51
CA TYR A 41 10.54 -7.59 18.27
C TYR A 41 9.66 -6.39 18.61
N ASN A 42 10.29 -5.31 19.04
CA ASN A 42 9.72 -3.98 18.99
C ASN A 42 10.16 -3.37 17.65
N PRO A 43 9.46 -3.61 16.52
CA PRO A 43 9.60 -2.71 15.40
C PRO A 43 9.06 -1.39 15.94
N SER A 44 9.94 -0.48 16.34
CA SER A 44 9.61 0.86 16.84
C SER A 44 8.53 1.41 15.93
N ASN A 45 7.28 1.34 16.38
CA ASN A 45 6.15 1.54 15.49
C ASN A 45 6.12 3.05 15.24
N PRO A 46 6.46 3.52 14.02
CA PRO A 46 6.65 4.96 13.78
C PRO A 46 5.36 5.75 14.03
N PHE A 47 4.22 5.06 14.13
CA PHE A 47 2.92 5.61 14.47
C PHE A 47 2.66 5.78 15.97
N LEU A 48 3.32 5.01 16.85
CA LEU A 48 3.04 5.04 18.30
C LEU A 48 3.92 6.05 19.05
N ASP A 49 5.11 6.36 18.53
CA ASP A 49 6.07 7.26 19.19
C ASP A 49 6.06 8.70 18.65
N LYS A 50 5.31 8.99 17.57
CA LYS A 50 5.28 10.32 16.95
C LYS A 50 3.93 11.00 17.12
N SER A 51 3.96 12.25 17.58
CA SER A 51 2.78 13.11 17.58
C SER A 51 2.35 13.43 16.14
N VAL A 52 1.05 13.64 15.93
CA VAL A 52 0.50 14.05 14.62
C VAL A 52 1.23 15.29 14.08
N ARG A 53 1.60 16.22 14.95
CA ARG A 53 2.38 17.40 14.59
C ARG A 53 3.76 17.04 14.05
N SER A 54 4.47 16.12 14.70
CA SER A 54 5.76 15.63 14.23
C SER A 54 5.65 14.96 12.85
N ILE A 55 4.57 14.21 12.61
CA ILE A 55 4.32 13.56 11.31
C ILE A 55 4.11 14.62 10.23
N ILE A 56 3.32 15.68 10.52
CA ILE A 56 3.09 16.79 9.59
C ILE A 56 4.39 17.53 9.29
N ASP A 57 5.19 17.86 10.32
CA ASP A 57 6.44 18.59 10.13
C ASP A 57 7.42 17.78 9.26
N GLU A 58 7.58 16.49 9.54
CA GLU A 58 8.42 15.59 8.74
C GLU A 58 7.88 15.39 7.32
N PHE A 59 6.56 15.35 7.15
CA PHE A 59 5.92 15.29 5.84
C PHE A 59 6.26 16.54 5.01
N VAL A 60 6.05 17.74 5.56
CA VAL A 60 6.32 19.00 4.87
C VAL A 60 7.80 19.12 4.51
N LEU A 61 8.70 18.77 5.42
CA LEU A 61 10.15 18.78 5.17
C LEU A 61 10.54 17.78 4.08
N THR A 62 9.97 16.58 4.11
CA THR A 62 10.26 15.54 3.12
C THR A 62 9.78 15.95 1.73
N TRP A 63 8.56 16.47 1.63
CA TRP A 63 8.01 16.96 0.36
C TRP A 63 8.72 18.20 -0.15
N HIS A 64 9.14 19.10 0.73
CA HIS A 64 9.99 20.22 0.35
C HIS A 64 11.30 19.73 -0.27
N ARG A 65 12.00 18.78 0.36
CA ARG A 65 13.23 18.19 -0.19
C ARG A 65 13.01 17.53 -1.55
N ILE A 66 11.92 16.76 -1.67
CA ILE A 66 11.54 16.13 -2.93
C ILE A 66 11.33 17.18 -4.02
N ILE A 67 10.60 18.26 -3.74
CA ILE A 67 10.36 19.35 -4.70
C ILE A 67 11.69 19.99 -5.12
N MET A 68 12.59 20.25 -4.16
CA MET A 68 13.91 20.81 -4.47
C MET A 68 14.76 19.87 -5.33
N GLU A 69 14.76 18.57 -5.04
CA GLU A 69 15.45 17.55 -5.86
C GLU A 69 14.81 17.44 -7.27
N LEU A 70 13.49 17.61 -7.37
CA LEU A 70 12.78 17.61 -8.66
C LEU A 70 13.03 18.88 -9.48
N LEU A 71 13.30 20.02 -8.83
CA LEU A 71 13.62 21.29 -9.50
C LEU A 71 15.09 21.41 -9.88
N GLU A 72 15.92 20.41 -9.55
CA GLU A 72 17.34 20.38 -9.89
C GLU A 72 17.52 20.13 -11.41
N PHE A 73 17.49 21.22 -12.19
CA PHE A 73 17.51 21.19 -13.65
C PHE A 73 18.70 20.44 -14.26
N GLU A 74 19.83 20.35 -13.54
CA GLU A 74 21.01 19.58 -13.96
C GLU A 74 20.70 18.09 -14.13
N ARG A 75 19.80 17.52 -13.31
CA ARG A 75 19.39 16.11 -13.43
C ARG A 75 18.67 15.81 -14.74
N TYR A 76 18.07 16.82 -15.36
CA TYR A 76 17.32 16.73 -16.60
C TYR A 76 18.14 17.12 -17.83
N GLU A 77 19.43 17.41 -17.68
CA GLU A 77 20.29 17.77 -18.82
C GLU A 77 20.31 16.65 -19.88
N LYS A 78 20.31 15.39 -19.44
CA LYS A 78 20.20 14.21 -20.31
C LYS A 78 18.88 14.11 -21.07
N LEU A 79 17.84 14.81 -20.65
CA LEU A 79 16.54 14.84 -21.32
C LEU A 79 16.46 15.93 -22.41
N LYS A 80 17.39 16.88 -22.41
CA LYS A 80 17.46 17.96 -23.40
C LYS A 80 18.06 17.52 -24.72
N ASP A 81 18.62 16.33 -24.79
CA ASP A 81 19.15 15.78 -26.03
C ASP A 81 18.03 15.61 -27.06
N GLU A 82 18.17 16.24 -28.22
CA GLU A 82 17.17 16.23 -29.28
C GLU A 82 17.12 14.89 -30.02
N ASP A 83 18.22 14.11 -29.96
CA ASP A 83 18.36 12.82 -30.65
C ASP A 83 17.65 11.65 -29.93
N LEU A 84 17.19 11.85 -28.70
CA LEU A 84 16.49 10.82 -27.92
C LEU A 84 15.03 10.66 -28.36
N GLU A 85 14.61 9.41 -28.56
CA GLU A 85 13.21 9.08 -28.80
C GLU A 85 12.33 9.36 -27.56
N PHE A 86 11.02 9.54 -27.77
CA PHE A 86 10.06 9.80 -26.69
C PHE A 86 10.14 8.75 -25.57
N TRP A 87 10.26 7.46 -25.91
CA TRP A 87 10.33 6.37 -24.94
C TRP A 87 11.62 6.40 -24.11
N GLU A 88 12.73 6.79 -24.71
CA GLU A 88 14.01 6.93 -24.02
C GLU A 88 13.98 8.11 -23.06
N LYS A 89 13.38 9.24 -23.47
CA LYS A 89 13.11 10.38 -22.60
C LYS A 89 12.20 9.97 -21.43
N LEU A 90 11.14 9.22 -21.70
CA LEU A 90 10.27 8.70 -20.64
C LEU A 90 11.02 7.78 -19.67
N TYR A 91 11.86 6.88 -20.19
CA TYR A 91 12.67 5.98 -19.35
C TYR A 91 13.65 6.74 -18.46
N ILE A 92 14.37 7.72 -19.01
CA ILE A 92 15.30 8.57 -18.25
C ILE A 92 14.55 9.35 -17.18
N PHE A 93 13.41 9.94 -17.52
CA PHE A 93 12.55 10.64 -16.56
C PHE A 93 12.08 9.72 -15.43
N LEU A 94 11.54 8.53 -15.76
CA LEU A 94 11.10 7.56 -14.75
C LEU A 94 12.26 7.10 -13.86
N ARG A 95 13.46 6.97 -14.40
CA ARG A 95 14.65 6.65 -13.63
C ARG A 95 15.02 7.76 -12.64
N ILE A 96 14.95 9.02 -13.05
CA ILE A 96 15.17 10.18 -12.17
C ILE A 96 14.11 10.22 -11.07
N MET A 97 12.83 10.04 -11.43
CA MET A 97 11.73 10.01 -10.48
C MET A 97 11.89 8.87 -9.47
N SER A 98 12.29 7.68 -9.94
CA SER A 98 12.58 6.54 -9.07
C SER A 98 13.75 6.84 -8.13
N ASP A 99 14.84 7.45 -8.60
CA ASP A 99 15.98 7.82 -7.75
C ASP A 99 15.59 8.81 -6.62
N ILE A 100 14.70 9.75 -6.93
CA ILE A 100 14.23 10.76 -5.96
C ILE A 100 13.23 10.14 -4.96
N PHE A 101 12.30 9.31 -5.44
CA PHE A 101 11.23 8.78 -4.61
C PHE A 101 11.60 7.51 -3.84
N TRP A 102 12.48 6.67 -4.37
CA TRP A 102 12.74 5.33 -3.83
C TRP A 102 13.83 5.30 -2.74
N LYS A 103 13.88 6.35 -1.92
CA LYS A 103 14.76 6.41 -0.74
C LYS A 103 13.98 5.93 0.50
N SER A 104 14.61 5.04 1.28
CA SER A 104 13.95 4.29 2.37
C SER A 104 13.42 5.17 3.50
N ASP A 105 14.03 6.34 3.72
CA ASP A 105 13.66 7.30 4.76
C ASP A 105 12.41 8.13 4.44
N ARG A 106 12.03 8.22 3.15
CA ARG A 106 10.97 9.10 2.66
C ARG A 106 9.78 8.39 2.04
N ILE A 107 9.89 7.09 1.76
CA ILE A 107 8.87 6.33 1.03
C ILE A 107 7.48 6.38 1.69
N PHE A 108 7.45 6.42 3.02
CA PHE A 108 6.21 6.57 3.78
C PHE A 108 5.51 7.91 3.49
N TYR A 109 6.25 9.03 3.58
CA TYR A 109 5.70 10.36 3.35
C TYR A 109 5.33 10.59 1.89
N ILE A 110 6.03 9.93 0.96
CA ILE A 110 5.68 9.92 -0.46
C ILE A 110 4.32 9.24 -0.66
N GLY A 111 4.13 8.05 -0.10
CA GLY A 111 2.84 7.35 -0.14
C GLY A 111 1.71 8.19 0.45
N MET A 112 1.95 8.82 1.61
CA MET A 112 1.00 9.74 2.23
C MET A 112 0.64 10.92 1.32
N GLY A 113 1.62 11.50 0.62
CA GLY A 113 1.36 12.63 -0.28
C GLY A 113 0.59 12.22 -1.53
N PHE A 114 0.83 11.03 -2.08
CA PHE A 114 0.00 10.49 -3.16
C PHE A 114 -1.44 10.23 -2.72
N CYS A 115 -1.66 9.77 -1.48
CA CYS A 115 -3.02 9.66 -0.92
C CYS A 115 -3.69 11.04 -0.80
N ILE A 116 -2.97 12.05 -0.32
CA ILE A 116 -3.52 13.41 -0.21
C ILE A 116 -3.86 13.97 -1.61
N LEU A 117 -2.94 13.83 -2.57
CA LEU A 117 -3.15 14.26 -3.95
C LEU A 117 -4.34 13.55 -4.61
N SER A 118 -4.52 12.25 -4.37
CA SER A 118 -5.66 11.52 -4.93
C SER A 118 -7.00 12.02 -4.38
N PHE A 119 -7.07 12.39 -3.10
CA PHE A 119 -8.24 13.05 -2.53
C PHE A 119 -8.50 14.42 -3.19
N PHE A 120 -7.47 15.22 -3.43
CA PHE A 120 -7.62 16.49 -4.15
C PHE A 120 -8.14 16.30 -5.57
N VAL A 121 -7.56 15.36 -6.33
CA VAL A 121 -8.01 15.05 -7.69
C VAL A 121 -9.46 14.57 -7.69
N PHE A 122 -9.81 13.66 -6.78
CA PHE A 122 -11.19 13.20 -6.61
C PHE A 122 -12.14 14.36 -6.31
N PHE A 123 -11.77 15.26 -5.40
CA PHE A 123 -12.60 16.40 -5.05
C PHE A 123 -12.80 17.34 -6.25
N ILE A 124 -11.74 17.66 -7.00
CA ILE A 124 -11.83 18.49 -8.21
C ILE A 124 -12.79 17.86 -9.22
N LEU A 125 -12.68 16.54 -9.46
CA LEU A 125 -13.54 15.82 -10.40
C LEU A 125 -15.00 15.73 -9.92
N ALA A 126 -15.23 15.58 -8.62
CA ALA A 126 -16.58 15.46 -8.06
C ALA A 126 -17.33 16.80 -7.96
N THR A 127 -16.59 17.92 -8.00
CA THR A 127 -17.16 19.27 -7.89
C THR A 127 -17.36 19.93 -9.27
N GLN A 128 -16.86 19.32 -10.36
CA GLN A 128 -17.16 19.69 -11.74
C GLN A 128 -18.46 19.05 -12.22
#